data_AF-A0A956L7F1-F1
#
_entry.id   AF-A0A956L7F1-F1
#
_cell.length_a   1.000
_cell.length_b   1.000
_cell.length_c   1.000
_cell.angle_alpha   90.00
_cell.angle_beta   90.00
_cell.angle_gamma   90.00
#
_symmetry.space_group_name_H-M   'P 1'
#
loop_
_entity.id
_entity.type
_entity.pdbx_description
1 polymer ?
#
loop_
_entity_poly.entity_id
_entity_poly.type
_entity_poly.pdbx_seq_one_letter_code
_entity_poly.pdbx_strand_id
1 'polypeptide(L)'
;MDGNKVRNLTPGAVVDELDRYIIGQHKAKRAVAIAMRNRWRRQMVDEGMREEISPKNIIMVGPTGVGKTEIARRLAKLSGSPFIKVEVSKFTEVGYVGRDVDSVVRDLVEQGASLVRSEMEREVRGQAKTQAEERVLDLLLPRGADRSYADRPGEPPSGTRTRDKLRELLRAGKLDDREVEVEVEESGGLQLIPGMPMGEPMGQQLQDLLGRLGRRRHKRKVGVTEALRLLTEEEAGKLVDREAVAREAVRRTEQLGMVFLDEIDKICSREGVRGGDVSREGVQRDLLPLVEGTTVTTKYGPVRTDHVLFIAAGAFHLSKVSDLIPELQG
;
A
#
# COMPACT_ATOMS: atom_id res chain seq x y z
N MET A 1 11.26 -14.82 2.86
CA MET A 1 10.75 -15.10 4.21
C MET A 1 9.27 -15.39 4.06
N ASP A 2 8.87 -16.63 4.35
CA ASP A 2 7.53 -17.14 4.05
C ASP A 2 6.44 -16.31 4.73
N GLY A 3 5.52 -15.74 3.96
CA GLY A 3 4.36 -14.98 4.44
C GLY A 3 3.42 -15.78 5.35
N ASN A 4 3.65 -17.09 5.50
CA ASN A 4 2.88 -17.98 6.37
C ASN A 4 3.45 -18.13 7.79
N LYS A 5 4.72 -17.78 8.05
CA LYS A 5 5.32 -17.84 9.41
C LYS A 5 4.88 -16.71 10.34
N VAL A 6 4.41 -15.60 9.76
CA VAL A 6 3.97 -14.40 10.47
C VAL A 6 2.64 -14.61 11.21
N ARG A 7 1.78 -15.52 10.73
CA ARG A 7 0.39 -15.64 11.19
C ARG A 7 0.25 -16.11 12.63
N ASN A 8 1.26 -16.78 13.21
CA ASN A 8 1.16 -17.40 14.54
C ASN A 8 2.26 -16.96 15.51
N LEU A 9 2.79 -15.74 15.39
CA LEU A 9 3.79 -15.27 16.35
C LEU A 9 3.20 -15.20 17.78
N THR A 10 3.98 -15.67 18.75
CA THR A 10 3.66 -15.47 20.17
C THR A 10 4.01 -14.03 20.55
N PRO A 11 3.42 -13.47 21.63
CA PRO A 11 3.79 -12.13 22.07
C PRO A 11 5.29 -11.96 22.33
N GLY A 12 5.97 -12.99 22.85
CA GLY A 12 7.43 -12.99 23.02
C GLY A 12 8.17 -12.85 21.68
N ALA A 13 7.81 -13.68 20.69
CA ALA A 13 8.43 -13.61 19.36
C ALA A 13 8.21 -12.26 18.66
N VAL A 14 7.04 -11.63 18.85
CA VAL A 14 6.79 -10.27 18.33
C VAL A 14 7.71 -9.26 19.02
N VAL A 15 7.88 -9.33 20.34
CA VAL A 15 8.79 -8.45 21.08
C VAL A 15 10.24 -8.65 20.61
N ASP A 16 10.70 -9.90 20.47
CA ASP A 16 12.05 -10.23 20.00
C ASP A 16 12.32 -9.69 18.59
N GLU A 17 11.33 -9.74 17.70
CA GLU A 17 11.46 -9.16 16.36
C GLU A 17 11.49 -7.63 16.40
N LEU A 18 10.69 -7.00 17.27
CA LEU A 18 10.72 -5.54 17.46
C LEU A 18 12.03 -5.07 18.13
N ASP A 19 12.65 -5.89 18.99
CA ASP A 19 13.94 -5.59 19.64
C ASP A 19 15.09 -5.42 18.63
N ARG A 20 14.99 -6.01 17.44
CA ARG A 20 16.00 -5.83 16.36
C ARG A 20 16.03 -4.42 15.76
N TYR A 21 14.94 -3.66 15.91
CA TYR A 21 14.77 -2.37 15.25
C TYR A 21 14.55 -1.22 16.22
N ILE A 22 13.94 -1.48 17.38
CA ILE A 22 13.62 -0.48 18.40
C ILE A 22 14.42 -0.82 19.65
N ILE A 23 15.12 0.15 20.23
CA ILE A 23 15.86 -0.05 21.49
C ILE A 23 14.95 0.31 22.67
N GLY A 24 14.91 -0.54 23.70
CA GLY A 24 14.10 -0.32 24.90
C GLY A 24 12.59 -0.37 24.65
N GLN A 25 11.81 0.54 25.25
CA GLN A 25 10.34 0.65 25.07
C GLN A 25 9.55 -0.66 25.31
N HIS A 26 10.00 -1.52 26.22
CA HIS A 26 9.43 -2.86 26.43
C HIS A 26 7.92 -2.85 26.74
N LYS A 27 7.42 -1.85 27.47
CA LYS A 27 5.99 -1.71 27.77
C LYS A 27 5.17 -1.52 26.48
N ALA A 28 5.62 -0.64 25.59
CA ALA A 28 4.95 -0.39 24.31
C ALA A 28 5.01 -1.62 23.40
N LYS A 29 6.18 -2.28 23.29
CA LYS A 29 6.35 -3.53 22.53
C LYS A 29 5.41 -4.64 23.02
N ARG A 30 5.31 -4.82 24.33
CA ARG A 30 4.40 -5.81 24.92
C ARG A 30 2.93 -5.49 24.62
N ALA A 31 2.53 -4.22 24.72
CA ALA A 31 1.16 -3.80 24.41
C ALA A 31 0.78 -4.12 22.95
N VAL A 32 1.63 -3.75 21.98
CA VAL A 32 1.37 -4.04 20.56
C VAL A 32 1.42 -5.54 20.25
N ALA A 33 2.30 -6.30 20.90
CA ALA A 33 2.39 -7.74 20.76
C ALA A 33 1.11 -8.45 21.27
N ILE A 34 0.53 -7.97 22.37
CA ILE A 34 -0.75 -8.46 22.88
C ILE A 34 -1.88 -8.13 21.91
N ALA A 35 -1.95 -6.90 21.40
CA ALA A 35 -2.97 -6.50 20.43
C ALA A 35 -2.93 -7.39 19.16
N MET A 36 -1.73 -7.62 18.60
CA MET A 36 -1.54 -8.53 17.48
C MET A 36 -1.96 -9.97 17.82
N ARG A 37 -1.62 -10.47 19.01
CA ARG A 37 -2.01 -11.82 19.44
C ARG A 37 -3.52 -11.96 19.65
N ASN A 38 -4.18 -10.93 20.16
CA ASN A 38 -5.63 -10.94 20.36
C ASN A 38 -6.37 -10.99 19.02
N ARG A 39 -5.85 -10.31 17.99
CA ARG A 39 -6.37 -10.43 16.62
C ARG A 39 -6.30 -11.88 16.09
N TRP A 40 -5.20 -12.58 16.33
CA TRP A 40 -5.11 -14.01 15.99
C TRP A 40 -6.08 -14.87 16.79
N ARG A 41 -6.18 -14.64 18.11
CA ARG A 41 -7.14 -15.36 18.97
C ARG A 41 -8.59 -15.18 18.52
N ARG A 42 -8.96 -13.97 18.09
CA ARG A 42 -10.28 -13.66 17.51
C ARG A 42 -10.58 -14.52 16.28
N GLN A 43 -9.59 -14.85 15.45
CA GLN A 43 -9.81 -15.73 14.29
C GLN A 43 -10.07 -17.19 14.69
N MET A 44 -9.74 -17.58 15.92
CA MET A 44 -9.91 -18.95 16.43
C MET A 44 -11.22 -19.17 17.19
N VAL A 45 -11.99 -18.12 17.47
CA VAL A 45 -13.31 -18.26 18.08
C VAL A 45 -14.38 -18.48 17.02
N ASP A 46 -15.53 -18.99 17.47
CA ASP A 46 -16.73 -19.18 16.65
C ASP A 46 -17.21 -17.86 16.04
N GLU A 47 -17.87 -17.96 14.88
CA GLU A 47 -18.25 -16.81 14.06
C GLU A 47 -19.09 -15.77 14.83
N GLY A 48 -20.09 -16.21 15.59
CA GLY A 48 -20.93 -15.31 16.40
C GLY A 48 -20.14 -14.55 17.47
N MET A 49 -19.14 -15.19 18.10
CA MET A 49 -18.30 -14.52 19.10
C MET A 49 -17.22 -13.64 18.45
N ARG A 50 -16.83 -13.95 17.21
CA ARG A 50 -15.78 -13.22 16.49
C ARG A 50 -16.17 -11.77 16.20
N GLU A 51 -17.44 -11.51 15.89
CA GLU A 51 -17.96 -10.18 15.61
C GLU A 51 -18.02 -9.31 16.87
N GLU A 52 -18.38 -9.90 18.01
CA GLU A 52 -18.49 -9.22 19.31
C GLU A 52 -17.12 -8.82 19.93
N ILE A 53 -16.01 -9.38 19.44
CA ILE A 53 -14.67 -9.06 19.94
C ILE A 53 -14.09 -7.88 19.16
N SER A 54 -14.18 -6.68 19.74
CA SER A 54 -13.52 -5.48 19.23
C SER A 54 -12.00 -5.51 19.43
N PRO A 55 -11.21 -4.89 18.52
CA PRO A 55 -9.79 -4.68 18.70
C PRO A 55 -9.48 -3.94 20.01
N LYS A 56 -8.35 -4.26 20.62
CA LYS A 56 -7.83 -3.48 21.76
C LYS A 56 -6.93 -2.38 21.21
N ASN A 57 -7.55 -1.24 20.93
CA ASN A 57 -6.87 -0.02 20.48
C ASN A 57 -5.85 0.44 21.54
N ILE A 58 -4.82 1.17 21.10
CA ILE A 58 -3.67 1.53 21.94
C ILE A 58 -3.45 3.03 21.90
N ILE A 59 -3.24 3.66 23.06
CA ILE A 59 -2.73 5.03 23.18
C ILE A 59 -1.29 4.99 23.68
N MET A 60 -0.36 5.52 22.89
CA MET A 60 1.06 5.64 23.23
C MET A 60 1.38 7.05 23.74
N VAL A 61 1.72 7.14 25.02
CA VAL A 61 2.13 8.39 25.67
C VAL A 61 3.65 8.47 25.78
N GLY A 62 4.24 9.56 25.29
CA GLY A 62 5.67 9.84 25.47
C GLY A 62 6.20 10.94 24.55
N PRO A 63 7.42 11.45 24.77
CA PRO A 63 7.97 12.55 23.97
C PRO A 63 8.21 12.14 22.50
N THR A 64 8.47 13.12 21.64
CA THR A 64 8.84 12.87 20.24
C THR A 64 10.17 12.12 20.14
N GLY A 65 10.38 11.38 19.05
CA GLY A 65 11.66 10.68 18.80
C GLY A 65 11.91 9.37 19.56
N VAL A 66 11.06 8.98 20.52
CA VAL A 66 11.26 7.73 21.31
C VAL A 66 10.88 6.43 20.59
N GLY A 67 10.43 6.51 19.33
CA GLY A 67 10.10 5.34 18.51
C GLY A 67 8.63 4.90 18.47
N LYS A 68 7.67 5.73 18.92
CA LYS A 68 6.22 5.41 18.90
C LYS A 68 5.74 4.97 17.51
N THR A 69 6.01 5.79 16.49
CA THR A 69 5.64 5.51 15.09
C THR A 69 6.40 4.30 14.53
N GLU A 70 7.66 4.11 14.94
CA GLU A 70 8.49 3.01 14.44
C GLU A 70 7.99 1.65 14.96
N ILE A 71 7.53 1.58 16.22
CA ILE A 71 6.90 0.38 16.77
C ILE A 71 5.68 -0.01 15.93
N ALA A 72 4.78 0.93 15.65
CA ALA A 72 3.57 0.65 14.86
C ALA A 72 3.90 0.26 13.40
N ARG A 73 4.83 0.99 12.76
CA ARG A 73 5.30 0.69 11.39
C ARG A 73 5.91 -0.70 11.29
N ARG A 74 6.77 -1.08 12.25
CA ARG A 74 7.42 -2.39 12.29
C ARG A 74 6.42 -3.50 12.57
N LEU A 75 5.47 -3.27 13.46
CA LEU A 75 4.38 -4.21 13.73
C LEU A 75 3.57 -4.49 12.46
N ALA A 76 3.17 -3.44 11.73
CA ALA A 76 2.41 -3.61 10.49
C ALA A 76 3.19 -4.35 9.40
N LYS A 77 4.47 -4.03 9.24
CA LYS A 77 5.35 -4.75 8.32
C LYS A 77 5.52 -6.22 8.72
N LEU A 78 5.67 -6.47 10.02
CA LEU A 78 5.76 -7.82 10.56
C LEU A 78 4.50 -8.62 10.28
N SER A 79 3.31 -8.03 10.48
CA SER A 79 2.02 -8.71 10.29
C SER A 79 1.51 -8.74 8.83
N GLY A 80 2.19 -8.07 7.90
CA GLY A 80 1.69 -7.89 6.52
C GLY A 80 0.38 -7.09 6.49
N SER A 81 0.22 -6.15 7.42
CA SER A 81 -0.98 -5.33 7.57
C SER A 81 -0.91 -4.06 6.70
N PRO A 82 -2.01 -3.67 6.05
CA PRO A 82 -2.17 -2.30 5.54
C PRO A 82 -1.96 -1.31 6.68
N PHE A 83 -1.18 -0.26 6.43
CA PHE A 83 -0.80 0.72 7.45
C PHE A 83 -0.83 2.13 6.90
N ILE A 84 -1.44 3.04 7.66
CA ILE A 84 -1.42 4.48 7.38
C ILE A 84 -1.05 5.26 8.63
N LYS A 85 -0.21 6.29 8.46
CA LYS A 85 0.08 7.31 9.47
C LYS A 85 -0.71 8.56 9.11
N VAL A 86 -1.50 9.07 10.07
CA VAL A 86 -2.25 10.31 9.92
C VAL A 86 -1.89 11.23 11.07
N GLU A 87 -1.68 12.51 10.77
CA GLU A 87 -1.51 13.56 11.78
C GLU A 87 -2.88 14.15 12.07
N VAL A 88 -3.33 14.02 13.32
CA VAL A 88 -4.70 14.36 13.70
C VAL A 88 -4.96 15.87 13.65
N SER A 89 -3.91 16.68 13.84
CA SER A 89 -3.94 18.14 13.70
C SER A 89 -4.42 18.62 12.32
N LYS A 90 -4.25 17.81 11.26
CA LYS A 90 -4.69 18.15 9.90
C LYS A 90 -6.21 18.34 9.77
N PHE A 91 -6.99 17.72 10.66
CA PHE A 91 -8.45 17.87 10.66
C PHE A 91 -8.93 19.14 11.38
N THR A 92 -8.04 19.86 12.09
CA THR A 92 -8.37 21.09 12.83
C THR A 92 -8.02 22.38 12.09
N GLU A 93 -7.28 22.30 10.98
CA GLU A 93 -6.80 23.49 10.27
C GLU A 93 -7.90 24.10 9.37
N VAL A 94 -8.22 25.37 9.62
CA VAL A 94 -9.15 26.21 8.85
C VAL A 94 -8.59 26.38 7.43
N GLY A 95 -8.89 25.43 6.55
CA GLY A 95 -8.31 25.35 5.21
C GLY A 95 -8.38 23.96 4.59
N TYR A 96 -8.61 22.92 5.41
CA TYR A 96 -8.86 21.57 4.92
C TYR A 96 -10.33 21.35 4.52
N VAL A 97 -10.89 22.29 3.75
CA VAL A 97 -12.22 22.17 3.14
C VAL A 97 -12.18 20.99 2.16
N GLY A 98 -12.59 19.79 2.61
CA GLY A 98 -12.80 18.63 1.74
C GLY A 98 -12.08 17.31 2.07
N ARG A 99 -11.26 17.19 3.13
CA ARG A 99 -10.94 15.84 3.67
C ARG A 99 -11.74 15.54 4.92
N ASP A 100 -12.86 14.90 4.64
CA ASP A 100 -13.58 13.98 5.49
C ASP A 100 -12.63 12.98 6.20
N VAL A 101 -12.89 12.70 7.48
CA VAL A 101 -12.14 11.75 8.31
C VAL A 101 -12.16 10.35 7.70
N ASP A 102 -13.19 10.01 6.91
CA ASP A 102 -13.26 8.79 6.10
C ASP A 102 -12.08 8.62 5.13
N SER A 103 -11.40 9.71 4.75
CA SER A 103 -10.21 9.64 3.89
C SER A 103 -9.11 8.77 4.49
N VAL A 104 -9.04 8.64 5.81
CA VAL A 104 -8.13 7.73 6.51
C VAL A 104 -8.34 6.29 6.07
N VAL A 105 -9.60 5.86 5.97
CA VAL A 105 -9.96 4.50 5.55
C VAL A 105 -9.73 4.32 4.05
N ARG A 106 -10.09 5.32 3.24
CA ARG A 106 -9.84 5.30 1.78
C ARG A 106 -8.34 5.14 1.46
N ASP A 107 -7.49 5.88 2.16
CA ASP A 107 -6.04 5.79 2.03
C ASP A 107 -5.49 4.45 2.57
N LEU A 108 -6.05 3.93 3.67
CA LEU A 108 -5.67 2.62 4.20
C LEU A 108 -5.95 1.49 3.21
N VAL A 109 -7.11 1.51 2.54
CA VAL A 109 -7.47 0.50 1.52
C VAL A 109 -6.58 0.64 0.30
N GLU A 110 -6.16 1.85 -0.09
CA GLU A 110 -5.17 2.05 -1.15
C GLU A 110 -3.83 1.36 -0.80
N GLN A 111 -3.36 1.53 0.44
CA GLN A 111 -2.15 0.85 0.92
C GLN A 111 -2.33 -0.67 0.91
N GLY A 112 -3.53 -1.16 1.28
CA GLY A 112 -3.89 -2.57 1.20
C GLY A 112 -3.87 -3.10 -0.24
N ALA A 113 -4.45 -2.38 -1.19
CA ALA A 113 -4.47 -2.74 -2.60
C ALA A 113 -3.06 -2.77 -3.21
N SER A 114 -2.21 -1.80 -2.86
CA SER A 114 -0.80 -1.78 -3.26
C SER A 114 -0.04 -3.00 -2.74
N LEU A 115 -0.24 -3.33 -1.45
CA LEU A 115 0.38 -4.50 -0.82
C LEU A 115 -0.06 -5.82 -1.48
N VAL A 116 -1.37 -6.00 -1.67
CA VAL A 116 -1.96 -7.19 -2.30
C VAL A 116 -1.49 -7.33 -3.74
N ARG A 117 -1.52 -6.26 -4.52
CA ARG A 117 -1.02 -6.25 -5.90
C ARG A 117 0.43 -6.70 -5.96
N SER A 118 1.30 -6.14 -5.11
CA SER A 118 2.71 -6.50 -5.07
C SER A 118 2.95 -7.98 -4.70
N GLU A 119 2.09 -8.57 -3.88
CA GLU A 119 2.15 -9.99 -3.57
C GLU A 119 1.70 -10.87 -4.75
N MET A 120 0.56 -10.56 -5.36
CA MET A 120 0.05 -11.29 -6.52
C MET A 120 1.02 -11.19 -7.72
N GLU A 121 1.62 -10.03 -7.97
CA GLU A 121 2.66 -9.84 -8.99
C GLU A 121 3.90 -10.73 -8.74
N ARG A 122 4.27 -10.96 -7.47
CA ARG A 122 5.37 -11.87 -7.13
C ARG A 122 5.01 -13.33 -7.41
N GLU A 123 3.76 -13.72 -7.17
CA GLU A 123 3.29 -15.09 -7.42
C GLU A 123 3.29 -15.41 -8.93
N VAL A 124 2.85 -14.47 -9.76
CA VAL A 124 2.83 -14.64 -11.23
C VAL A 124 4.16 -14.34 -11.91
N ARG A 125 5.18 -13.87 -11.17
CA ARG A 125 6.47 -13.42 -11.73
C ARG A 125 7.17 -14.47 -12.60
N GLY A 126 7.05 -15.76 -12.27
CA GLY A 126 7.62 -16.84 -13.08
C GLY A 126 6.96 -16.96 -14.46
N GLN A 127 5.63 -16.86 -14.51
CA GLN A 127 4.85 -16.86 -15.75
C GLN A 127 5.11 -15.58 -16.54
N ALA A 128 5.10 -14.43 -15.87
CA ALA A 128 5.40 -13.13 -16.46
C ALA A 128 6.80 -13.10 -17.10
N LYS A 129 7.81 -13.69 -16.43
CA LYS A 129 9.16 -13.80 -16.99
C LYS A 129 9.18 -14.62 -18.28
N THR A 130 8.45 -15.74 -18.32
CA THR A 130 8.36 -16.57 -19.53
C THR A 130 7.73 -15.81 -20.70
N GLN A 131 6.66 -15.04 -20.44
CA GLN A 131 6.03 -14.20 -21.46
C GLN A 131 6.93 -13.04 -21.90
N ALA A 132 7.68 -12.45 -20.96
CA ALA A 132 8.67 -11.42 -21.26
C ALA A 132 9.83 -11.95 -22.11
N GLU A 133 10.32 -13.18 -21.85
CA GLU A 133 11.32 -13.85 -22.69
C GLU A 133 10.84 -13.94 -24.14
N GLU A 134 9.58 -14.33 -24.37
CA GLU A 134 9.01 -14.40 -25.73
C GLU A 134 8.95 -13.02 -26.41
N ARG A 135 8.58 -11.96 -25.68
CA ARG A 135 8.57 -10.60 -26.22
C ARG A 135 9.99 -10.10 -26.55
N VAL A 136 10.99 -10.41 -25.72
CA VAL A 136 12.39 -10.07 -26.00
C VAL A 136 12.87 -10.80 -27.27
N LEU A 137 12.52 -12.08 -27.44
CA LEU A 137 12.87 -12.83 -28.64
C LEU A 137 12.22 -12.23 -29.89
N ASP A 138 10.99 -11.74 -29.81
CA ASP A 138 10.32 -11.02 -30.92
C ASP A 138 11.03 -9.71 -31.28
N LEU A 139 11.58 -8.99 -30.30
CA LEU A 139 12.36 -7.78 -30.54
C LEU A 139 13.74 -8.09 -31.16
N LEU A 140 14.35 -9.22 -30.78
CA LEU A 140 15.64 -9.68 -31.32
C LEU A 140 15.53 -10.29 -32.72
N LEU A 141 14.35 -10.80 -33.07
CA LEU A 141 13.99 -11.37 -34.37
C LEU A 141 12.76 -10.65 -34.96
N PRO A 142 12.90 -9.42 -35.50
CA PRO A 142 11.80 -8.73 -36.14
C PRO A 142 11.22 -9.58 -37.28
N ARG A 143 9.89 -9.72 -37.32
CA ARG A 143 9.13 -10.45 -38.35
C ARG A 143 9.42 -9.85 -39.74
N GLY A 144 10.44 -10.38 -40.41
CA GLY A 144 10.99 -9.85 -41.65
C GLY A 144 12.37 -10.40 -41.97
N ALA A 145 13.16 -10.79 -40.95
CA ALA A 145 14.45 -11.46 -41.15
C ALA A 145 14.31 -12.92 -41.66
N ASP A 146 13.13 -13.54 -41.50
CA ASP A 146 12.83 -14.90 -42.01
C ASP A 146 12.39 -14.93 -43.48
N ARG A 147 12.15 -13.78 -44.13
CA ARG A 147 11.74 -13.77 -45.55
C ARG A 147 12.89 -14.03 -46.53
N SER A 148 14.14 -14.09 -46.07
CA SER A 148 15.31 -14.21 -46.94
C SER A 148 15.84 -15.63 -47.14
N TYR A 149 15.32 -16.66 -46.43
CA TYR A 149 15.70 -18.06 -46.68
C TYR A 149 14.48 -19.01 -46.72
N ALA A 150 14.03 -19.25 -47.95
CA ALA A 150 13.46 -20.49 -48.48
C ALA A 150 12.23 -21.11 -47.77
N ASP A 151 11.07 -20.83 -48.35
CA ASP A 151 9.89 -21.71 -48.25
C ASP A 151 10.13 -22.95 -49.13
N ARG A 152 10.64 -24.05 -48.54
CA ARG A 152 10.60 -25.39 -49.17
C ARG A 152 9.39 -26.14 -48.60
N PRO A 153 8.52 -26.72 -49.44
CA PRO A 153 7.38 -27.49 -48.95
C PRO A 153 7.87 -28.75 -48.22
N GLY A 154 7.57 -28.87 -46.92
CA GLY A 154 7.81 -30.09 -46.13
C GLY A 154 8.78 -29.98 -44.94
N GLU A 155 9.46 -28.84 -44.72
CA GLU A 155 10.26 -28.59 -43.51
C GLU A 155 9.48 -27.75 -42.48
N PRO A 156 9.63 -28.02 -41.16
CA PRO A 156 9.07 -27.13 -40.14
C PRO A 156 9.68 -25.73 -40.28
N PRO A 157 8.90 -24.66 -40.04
CA PRO A 157 9.32 -23.29 -40.34
C PRO A 157 10.69 -22.96 -39.69
N SER A 158 11.65 -22.53 -40.52
CA SER A 158 13.03 -22.17 -40.15
C SER A 158 13.13 -21.25 -38.92
N GLY A 159 12.14 -20.37 -38.74
CA GLY A 159 12.05 -19.44 -37.62
C GLY A 159 12.01 -20.11 -36.23
N THR A 160 11.45 -21.31 -36.11
CA THR A 160 11.32 -22.00 -34.81
C THR A 160 12.68 -22.45 -34.28
N ARG A 161 13.53 -23.01 -35.14
CA ARG A 161 14.86 -23.53 -34.75
C ARG A 161 15.83 -22.41 -34.36
N THR A 162 15.73 -21.25 -35.00
CA THR A 162 16.52 -20.06 -34.66
C THR A 162 16.05 -19.45 -33.34
N ARG A 163 14.73 -19.40 -33.12
CA ARG A 163 14.12 -18.91 -31.87
C ARG A 163 14.52 -19.75 -30.66
N ASP A 164 14.52 -21.08 -30.80
CA ASP A 164 14.89 -21.98 -29.70
C ASP A 164 16.35 -21.81 -29.26
N LYS A 165 17.28 -21.68 -30.23
CA LYS A 165 18.69 -21.36 -29.94
C LYS A 165 18.86 -20.01 -29.26
N LEU A 166 18.15 -18.97 -29.72
CA LEU A 166 18.20 -17.66 -29.08
C LEU A 166 17.62 -17.68 -27.67
N ARG A 167 16.59 -18.50 -27.41
CA ARG A 167 16.05 -18.70 -26.07
C ARG A 167 17.10 -19.33 -25.14
N GLU A 168 17.85 -20.32 -25.61
CA GLU A 168 18.97 -20.90 -24.86
C GLU A 168 20.06 -19.86 -24.57
N LEU A 169 20.44 -19.06 -25.57
CA LEU A 169 21.45 -17.99 -25.42
C LEU A 169 20.99 -16.88 -24.47
N LEU A 170 19.71 -16.50 -24.51
CA LEU A 170 19.10 -15.53 -23.60
C LEU A 170 19.16 -16.03 -22.16
N ARG A 171 18.76 -17.29 -21.93
CA ARG A 171 18.82 -17.92 -20.60
C ARG A 171 20.25 -18.11 -20.10
N ALA A 172 21.20 -18.28 -21.01
CA ALA A 172 22.63 -18.37 -20.69
C ALA A 172 23.29 -17.00 -20.47
N GLY A 173 22.57 -15.87 -20.56
CA GLY A 173 23.11 -14.52 -20.37
C GLY A 173 24.03 -14.04 -21.51
N LYS A 174 24.06 -14.74 -22.64
CA LYS A 174 24.95 -14.42 -23.77
C LYS A 174 24.44 -13.28 -24.65
N LEU A 175 23.25 -12.75 -24.36
CA LEU A 175 22.59 -11.70 -25.13
C LEU A 175 22.39 -10.42 -24.33
N ASP A 176 22.89 -10.36 -23.09
CA ASP A 176 22.62 -9.29 -22.12
C ASP A 176 22.99 -7.90 -22.63
N ASP A 177 24.13 -7.77 -23.30
CA ASP A 177 24.64 -6.51 -23.86
C ASP A 177 23.97 -6.08 -25.17
N ARG A 178 23.15 -6.96 -25.77
CA ARG A 178 22.50 -6.64 -27.05
C ARG A 178 21.39 -5.60 -26.80
N GLU A 179 21.32 -4.58 -27.64
CA GLU A 179 20.30 -3.55 -27.51
C GLU A 179 19.00 -3.98 -28.20
N VAL A 180 17.87 -3.68 -27.55
CA VAL A 180 16.52 -3.83 -28.08
C VAL A 180 15.72 -2.55 -27.84
N GLU A 181 14.78 -2.27 -28.73
CA GLU A 181 13.88 -1.13 -28.62
C GLU A 181 12.59 -1.57 -27.91
N VAL A 182 12.36 -1.05 -26.70
CA VAL A 182 11.19 -1.37 -25.88
C VAL A 182 10.28 -0.14 -25.80
N GLU A 183 8.98 -0.35 -25.94
CA GLU A 183 7.99 0.68 -25.62
C GLU A 183 7.77 0.73 -24.12
N VAL A 184 8.15 1.85 -23.49
CA VAL A 184 7.97 2.07 -22.06
C VAL A 184 6.90 3.15 -21.87
N GLU A 185 5.99 2.92 -20.94
CA GLU A 185 5.08 3.96 -20.46
C GLU A 185 5.86 4.85 -19.48
N GLU A 186 6.32 6.01 -19.94
CA GLU A 186 6.73 7.05 -19.01
C GLU A 186 5.49 7.66 -18.36
N SER A 187 5.49 7.68 -17.03
CA SER A 187 4.60 8.54 -16.27
C SER A 187 5.10 9.97 -16.46
N GLY A 188 4.71 10.60 -17.58
CA GLY A 188 5.02 11.99 -17.84
C GLY A 188 4.42 12.86 -16.75
N GLY A 189 5.21 13.19 -15.73
CA GLY A 189 4.94 14.30 -14.86
C GLY A 189 5.00 15.55 -15.73
N LEU A 190 3.84 16.09 -16.10
CA LEU A 190 3.79 17.35 -16.82
C LEU A 190 4.42 18.41 -15.90
N GLN A 191 5.63 18.84 -16.23
CA GLN A 191 6.31 19.92 -15.53
C GLN A 191 5.48 21.18 -15.81
N LEU A 192 4.75 21.64 -14.79
CA LEU A 192 3.94 22.85 -14.86
C LEU A 192 4.81 24.00 -15.35
N ILE A 193 4.45 24.60 -16.49
CA ILE A 193 5.06 25.83 -16.97
C ILE A 193 4.69 26.92 -15.96
N PRO A 194 5.66 27.54 -15.25
CA PRO A 194 5.35 28.61 -14.31
C PRO A 194 4.81 29.82 -15.08
N GLY A 195 3.62 30.33 -14.73
CA GLY A 195 3.13 31.64 -15.21
C GLY A 195 1.79 31.68 -15.95
N MET A 196 1.07 30.56 -16.10
CA MET A 196 -0.31 30.60 -16.65
C MET A 196 -1.34 30.79 -15.53
N PRO A 197 -2.17 31.85 -15.54
CA PRO A 197 -3.24 32.05 -14.56
C PRO A 197 -4.43 31.15 -14.91
N MET A 198 -4.50 29.98 -14.29
CA MET A 198 -5.68 29.10 -14.38
C MET A 198 -6.35 29.01 -13.02
N GLY A 199 -7.64 29.37 -12.96
CA GLY A 199 -8.45 29.36 -11.74
C GLY A 199 -8.64 27.94 -11.17
N GLU A 200 -8.68 27.87 -9.84
CA GLU A 200 -8.59 26.64 -9.04
C GLU A 200 -9.63 25.52 -9.31
N PRO A 201 -10.90 25.75 -9.69
CA PRO A 201 -11.84 24.64 -9.82
C PRO A 201 -11.70 23.85 -11.14
N MET A 202 -11.13 24.45 -12.19
CA MET A 202 -11.02 23.83 -13.52
C MET A 202 -9.64 23.16 -13.74
N GLY A 203 -8.63 23.53 -12.94
CA GLY A 203 -7.27 23.00 -13.03
C GLY A 203 -7.16 21.51 -12.66
N GLN A 204 -7.86 21.07 -11.60
CA GLN A 204 -7.81 19.67 -11.14
C GLN A 204 -8.55 18.71 -12.09
N GLN A 205 -9.72 19.11 -12.61
CA GLN A 205 -10.46 18.31 -13.60
C GLN A 205 -9.71 18.20 -14.94
N LEU A 206 -9.05 19.27 -15.37
CA LEU A 206 -8.23 19.27 -16.57
C LEU A 206 -6.97 18.41 -16.38
N GLN A 207 -6.36 18.41 -15.19
CA GLN A 207 -5.19 17.59 -14.86
C GLN A 207 -5.51 16.09 -14.88
N ASP A 208 -6.68 15.69 -14.38
CA ASP A 208 -7.14 14.30 -14.39
C ASP A 208 -7.50 13.82 -15.82
N LEU A 209 -8.07 14.70 -16.65
CA LEU A 209 -8.31 14.47 -18.08
C LEU A 209 -7.01 14.41 -18.91
N LEU A 210 -6.04 15.31 -18.65
CA LEU A 210 -4.74 15.32 -19.33
C LEU A 210 -3.87 14.13 -18.91
N GLY A 211 -3.93 13.70 -17.66
CA GLY A 211 -3.22 12.51 -17.17
C GLY A 211 -3.67 11.22 -17.86
N ARG A 212 -4.95 11.16 -18.28
CA ARG A 212 -5.49 10.05 -19.08
C ARG A 212 -5.15 10.13 -20.57
N LEU A 213 -4.99 11.35 -21.12
CA LEU A 213 -4.60 11.60 -22.52
C LEU A 213 -3.08 11.58 -22.76
N GLY A 214 -2.27 11.74 -21.72
CA GLY A 214 -0.82 11.95 -21.79
C GLY A 214 0.06 10.70 -21.66
N ARG A 215 -0.51 9.49 -21.58
CA ARG A 215 0.28 8.24 -21.57
C ARG A 215 0.81 7.91 -22.97
N ARG A 216 1.74 8.71 -23.47
CA ARG A 216 2.46 8.41 -24.71
C ARG A 216 3.53 7.37 -24.39
N ARG A 217 3.37 6.17 -24.95
CA ARG A 217 4.42 5.15 -24.98
C ARG A 217 5.58 5.66 -25.82
N HIS A 218 6.76 5.76 -25.23
CA HIS A 218 7.97 6.14 -25.96
C HIS A 218 8.84 4.90 -26.19
N LYS A 219 9.42 4.80 -27.38
CA LYS A 219 10.38 3.75 -27.69
C LYS A 219 11.74 4.13 -27.13
N ARG A 220 12.32 3.26 -26.31
CA ARG A 220 13.64 3.45 -25.72
C ARG A 220 14.51 2.26 -26.05
N LYS A 221 15.73 2.52 -26.51
CA LYS A 221 16.76 1.50 -26.65
C LYS A 221 17.35 1.19 -25.28
N VAL A 222 17.31 -0.08 -24.90
CA VAL A 222 17.83 -0.60 -23.64
C VAL A 222 18.52 -1.94 -23.89
N GLY A 223 19.45 -2.32 -23.01
CA GLY A 223 20.05 -3.66 -23.07
C GLY A 223 19.01 -4.75 -22.80
N VAL A 224 19.23 -5.96 -23.31
CA VAL A 224 18.32 -7.11 -23.15
C VAL A 224 18.02 -7.40 -21.68
N THR A 225 18.99 -7.23 -20.77
CA THR A 225 18.76 -7.42 -19.33
C THR A 225 17.75 -6.42 -18.76
N GLU A 226 17.86 -5.15 -19.13
CA GLU A 226 16.92 -4.10 -18.70
C GLU A 226 15.55 -4.30 -19.39
N ALA A 227 15.54 -4.65 -20.67
CA ALA A 227 14.33 -4.98 -21.42
C ALA A 227 13.55 -6.13 -20.76
N LEU A 228 14.24 -7.22 -20.41
CA LEU A 228 13.64 -8.38 -19.78
C LEU A 228 13.01 -8.01 -18.43
N ARG A 229 13.68 -7.16 -17.64
CA ARG A 229 13.13 -6.67 -16.37
C ARG A 229 11.86 -5.84 -16.58
N LEU A 230 11.91 -4.84 -17.45
CA LEU A 230 10.77 -3.95 -17.74
C LEU A 230 9.57 -4.72 -18.29
N LEU A 231 9.81 -5.62 -19.24
CA LEU A 231 8.77 -6.47 -19.82
C LEU A 231 8.21 -7.47 -18.80
N THR A 232 9.03 -8.01 -17.90
CA THR A 232 8.53 -8.89 -16.83
C THR A 232 7.59 -8.13 -15.89
N GLU A 233 7.92 -6.89 -15.53
CA GLU A 233 7.06 -6.03 -14.70
C GLU A 233 5.73 -5.71 -15.43
N GLU A 234 5.79 -5.41 -16.74
CA GLU A 234 4.59 -5.17 -17.57
C GLU A 234 3.69 -6.40 -17.67
N GLU A 235 4.25 -7.58 -17.97
CA GLU A 235 3.48 -8.82 -18.09
C GLU A 235 2.92 -9.27 -16.74
N ALA A 236 3.66 -9.09 -15.63
CA ALA A 236 3.14 -9.37 -14.29
C ALA A 236 1.91 -8.52 -13.98
N GLY A 237 1.94 -7.22 -14.31
CA GLY A 237 0.79 -6.33 -14.11
C GLY A 237 -0.44 -6.70 -14.95
N LYS A 238 -0.26 -7.31 -16.13
CA LYS A 238 -1.37 -7.80 -16.97
C LYS A 238 -1.99 -9.10 -16.45
N LEU A 239 -1.18 -9.96 -15.84
CA LEU A 239 -1.62 -11.26 -15.30
C LEU A 239 -2.42 -11.12 -14.00
N VAL A 240 -2.32 -9.98 -13.31
CA VAL A 240 -3.03 -9.75 -12.04
C VAL A 240 -4.46 -9.27 -12.28
N ASP A 241 -5.42 -10.02 -11.74
CA ASP A 241 -6.83 -9.66 -11.75
C ASP A 241 -7.10 -8.47 -10.80
N ARG A 242 -7.58 -7.35 -11.38
CA ARG A 242 -7.90 -6.13 -10.64
C ARG A 242 -9.06 -6.31 -9.67
N GLU A 243 -10.05 -7.13 -10.00
CA GLU A 243 -11.18 -7.39 -9.11
C GLU A 243 -10.75 -8.26 -7.92
N ALA A 244 -9.92 -9.27 -8.16
CA ALA A 244 -9.33 -10.07 -7.09
C ALA A 244 -8.50 -9.21 -6.14
N VAL A 245 -7.68 -8.27 -6.68
CA VAL A 245 -6.94 -7.30 -5.86
C VAL A 245 -7.91 -6.46 -5.02
N ALA A 246 -8.98 -5.93 -5.61
CA ALA A 246 -9.94 -5.10 -4.89
C ALA A 246 -10.62 -5.87 -3.74
N ARG A 247 -11.12 -7.08 -4.01
CA ARG A 247 -11.77 -7.94 -3.00
C ARG A 247 -10.83 -8.28 -1.85
N GLU A 248 -9.60 -8.69 -2.17
CA GLU A 248 -8.62 -9.05 -1.14
C GLU A 248 -8.10 -7.81 -0.38
N ALA A 249 -7.98 -6.65 -1.04
CA ALA A 249 -7.61 -5.39 -0.39
C ALA A 249 -8.63 -4.94 0.66
N VAL A 250 -9.93 -5.01 0.33
CA VAL A 250 -11.03 -4.74 1.27
C VAL A 250 -10.93 -5.70 2.46
N ARG A 251 -10.94 -7.02 2.20
CA ARG A 251 -10.87 -8.04 3.25
C ARG A 251 -9.64 -7.86 4.15
N ARG A 252 -8.48 -7.60 3.57
CA ARG A 252 -7.23 -7.41 4.32
C ARG A 252 -7.26 -6.12 5.14
N THR A 253 -7.89 -5.07 4.64
CA THR A 253 -8.07 -3.82 5.40
C THR A 253 -8.98 -4.02 6.60
N GLU A 254 -10.14 -4.66 6.41
CA GLU A 254 -11.09 -4.92 7.50
C GLU A 254 -10.49 -5.80 8.59
N GLN A 255 -9.79 -6.88 8.21
CA GLN A 255 -9.31 -7.86 9.17
C GLN A 255 -7.94 -7.53 9.78
N LEU A 256 -7.05 -6.92 8.96
CA LEU A 256 -5.65 -6.71 9.32
C LEU A 256 -5.22 -5.24 9.31
N GLY A 257 -6.07 -4.29 8.90
CA GLY A 257 -5.74 -2.88 8.82
C GLY A 257 -5.24 -2.29 10.14
N MET A 258 -4.34 -1.32 10.03
CA MET A 258 -3.79 -0.57 11.15
C MET A 258 -3.72 0.92 10.82
N VAL A 259 -4.29 1.74 11.70
CA VAL A 259 -4.27 3.21 11.58
C VAL A 259 -3.43 3.76 12.73
N PHE A 260 -2.43 4.57 12.41
CA PHE A 260 -1.65 5.30 13.39
C PHE A 260 -2.07 6.77 13.42
N LEU A 261 -2.70 7.19 14.52
CA LEU A 261 -3.15 8.56 14.75
C LEU A 261 -2.07 9.31 15.57
N ASP A 262 -1.24 10.09 14.89
CA ASP A 262 -0.17 10.88 15.50
C ASP A 262 -0.70 12.23 16.00
N GLU A 263 -0.11 12.73 17.08
CA GLU A 263 -0.46 14.01 17.70
C GLU A 263 -1.91 14.11 18.19
N ILE A 264 -2.50 13.02 18.69
CA ILE A 264 -3.89 13.04 19.19
C ILE A 264 -4.07 14.00 20.39
N ASP A 265 -2.99 14.25 21.12
CA ASP A 265 -2.98 15.19 22.25
C ASP A 265 -3.22 16.65 21.83
N LYS A 266 -3.12 16.98 20.53
CA LYS A 266 -3.39 18.32 19.98
C LYS A 266 -4.87 18.64 19.85
N ILE A 267 -5.74 17.62 19.83
CA ILE A 267 -7.19 17.79 19.74
C ILE A 267 -7.90 17.63 21.09
N CYS A 268 -7.15 17.43 22.19
CA CYS A 268 -7.70 17.56 23.53
C CYS A 268 -8.13 19.01 23.79
N SER A 269 -9.29 19.18 24.42
CA SER A 269 -9.75 20.49 24.91
C SER A 269 -8.82 20.95 26.04
N ARG A 270 -8.51 22.25 26.09
CA ARG A 270 -7.73 22.82 27.21
C ARG A 270 -8.70 23.40 28.22
N GLU A 271 -8.61 22.98 29.48
CA GLU A 271 -9.38 23.59 30.56
C GLU A 271 -9.20 25.13 30.55
N GLY A 272 -10.30 25.87 30.33
CA GLY A 272 -10.36 27.33 30.48
C GLY A 272 -10.44 28.19 29.21
N VAL A 273 -10.39 27.63 27.98
CA VAL A 273 -10.33 28.44 26.74
C VAL A 273 -11.56 28.24 25.83
N ARG A 274 -12.68 28.90 26.17
CA ARG A 274 -14.00 28.78 25.51
C ARG A 274 -14.10 29.16 24.01
N GLY A 275 -13.02 29.56 23.34
CA GLY A 275 -13.08 30.14 21.98
C GLY A 275 -12.70 29.21 20.82
N GLY A 276 -11.93 28.14 21.07
CA GLY A 276 -11.41 27.24 20.02
C GLY A 276 -11.67 25.74 20.23
N ASP A 277 -12.35 25.39 21.32
CA ASP A 277 -12.56 23.98 21.72
C ASP A 277 -13.56 23.24 20.81
N VAL A 278 -14.55 23.93 20.23
CA VAL A 278 -15.60 23.31 19.39
C VAL A 278 -15.02 22.60 18.17
N SER A 279 -13.97 23.15 17.56
CA SER A 279 -13.33 22.53 16.40
C SER A 279 -12.49 21.31 16.77
N ARG A 280 -11.86 21.30 17.95
CA ARG A 280 -10.99 20.19 18.39
C ARG A 280 -11.80 19.00 18.89
N GLU A 281 -12.85 19.26 19.67
CA GLU A 281 -13.81 18.24 20.07
C GLU A 281 -14.58 17.70 18.87
N GLY A 282 -14.90 18.55 17.88
CA GLY A 282 -15.49 18.13 16.61
C GLY A 282 -14.67 17.03 15.93
N VAL A 283 -13.35 17.20 15.83
CA VAL A 283 -12.47 16.16 15.24
C VAL A 283 -12.50 14.85 16.03
N GLN A 284 -12.59 14.89 17.36
CA GLN A 284 -12.74 13.66 18.17
C GLN A 284 -14.06 12.95 17.84
N ARG A 285 -15.15 13.71 17.72
CA ARG A 285 -16.48 13.18 17.35
C ARG A 285 -16.51 12.63 15.93
N ASP A 286 -15.78 13.25 15.00
CA ASP A 286 -15.68 12.77 13.62
C ASP A 286 -14.81 11.49 13.51
N LEU A 287 -13.82 11.31 14.39
CA LEU A 287 -13.01 10.09 14.48
C LEU A 287 -13.76 8.93 15.14
N LEU A 288 -14.72 9.21 16.02
CA LEU A 288 -15.40 8.21 16.84
C LEU A 288 -16.08 7.10 16.00
N PRO A 289 -16.85 7.39 14.93
CA PRO A 289 -17.44 6.35 14.07
C PRO A 289 -16.41 5.40 13.47
N LEU A 290 -15.20 5.88 13.15
CA LEU A 290 -14.16 5.02 12.60
C LEU A 290 -13.65 4.02 13.64
N VAL A 291 -13.52 4.44 14.90
CA VAL A 291 -13.00 3.63 16.01
C VAL A 291 -14.05 2.66 16.55
N GLU A 292 -15.31 3.08 16.64
CA GLU A 292 -16.44 2.25 17.09
C GLU A 292 -16.84 1.21 16.04
N GLY A 293 -16.71 1.54 14.76
CA GLY A 293 -17.09 0.69 13.64
C GLY A 293 -18.10 1.38 12.73
N THR A 294 -17.68 1.66 11.50
CA THR A 294 -18.54 2.21 10.46
C THR A 294 -18.20 1.61 9.10
N THR A 295 -19.06 1.83 8.12
CA THR A 295 -18.81 1.43 6.73
C THR A 295 -18.44 2.65 5.91
N VAL A 296 -17.20 2.69 5.41
CA VAL A 296 -16.71 3.75 4.53
C VAL A 296 -16.75 3.28 3.08
N THR A 297 -17.35 4.07 2.20
CA THR A 297 -17.35 3.78 0.76
C THR A 297 -16.02 4.19 0.12
N THR A 298 -15.41 3.26 -0.63
CA THR A 298 -14.15 3.48 -1.34
C THR A 298 -14.27 3.06 -2.80
N LYS A 299 -13.27 3.42 -3.63
CA LYS A 299 -13.21 2.98 -5.04
C LYS A 299 -13.03 1.45 -5.22
N TYR A 300 -12.69 0.74 -4.15
CA TYR A 300 -12.54 -0.72 -4.14
C TYR A 300 -13.80 -1.45 -3.60
N GLY A 301 -14.80 -0.68 -3.14
CA GLY A 301 -15.98 -1.19 -2.46
C GLY A 301 -16.16 -0.60 -1.06
N PRO A 302 -17.26 -0.94 -0.37
CA PRO A 302 -17.47 -0.59 1.02
C PRO A 302 -16.46 -1.32 1.93
N VAL A 303 -15.97 -0.64 2.97
CA VAL A 303 -15.02 -1.19 3.95
C VAL A 303 -15.53 -0.94 5.36
N ARG A 304 -15.62 -2.00 6.15
CA ARG A 304 -16.00 -1.98 7.57
C ARG A 304 -14.80 -1.75 8.49
N THR A 305 -14.90 -0.82 9.43
CA THR A 305 -13.79 -0.47 10.34
C THR A 305 -13.79 -1.22 11.66
N ASP A 306 -14.81 -2.05 11.93
CA ASP A 306 -15.08 -2.76 13.20
C ASP A 306 -13.85 -3.50 13.77
N HIS A 307 -12.92 -3.94 12.91
CA HIS A 307 -11.76 -4.75 13.29
C HIS A 307 -10.40 -4.15 12.89
N VAL A 308 -10.41 -2.89 12.44
CA VAL A 308 -9.21 -2.10 12.20
C VAL A 308 -8.57 -1.75 13.54
N LEU A 309 -7.25 -1.92 13.64
CA LEU A 309 -6.51 -1.59 14.86
C LEU A 309 -6.11 -0.11 14.83
N PHE A 310 -6.58 0.67 15.80
CA PHE A 310 -6.15 2.06 15.98
C PHE A 310 -5.04 2.14 17.04
N ILE A 311 -3.96 2.81 16.66
CA ILE A 311 -2.86 3.16 17.57
C ILE A 311 -2.73 4.68 17.56
N ALA A 312 -3.21 5.32 18.62
CA ALA A 312 -3.02 6.75 18.81
C ALA A 312 -1.73 7.05 19.55
N ALA A 313 -1.11 8.19 19.29
CA ALA A 313 0.10 8.63 19.94
C ALA A 313 0.05 10.12 20.23
N GLY A 314 0.62 10.50 21.37
CA GLY A 314 0.71 11.90 21.78
C GLY A 314 1.82 12.12 22.79
N ALA A 315 2.28 13.37 22.91
CA ALA A 315 3.24 13.74 23.93
C ALA A 315 2.56 13.98 25.28
N PHE A 316 1.34 14.53 25.26
CA PHE A 316 0.54 14.83 26.45
C PHE A 316 1.30 15.74 27.45
N HIS A 317 2.01 16.74 26.91
CA HIS A 317 2.71 17.74 27.72
C HIS A 317 1.78 18.82 28.27
N LEU A 318 0.75 19.20 27.50
CA LEU A 318 -0.19 20.29 27.80
C LEU A 318 -1.63 19.80 27.98
N SER A 319 -1.83 18.49 27.90
CA SER A 319 -3.11 17.79 28.01
C SER A 319 -2.85 16.42 28.59
N LYS A 320 -3.90 15.79 29.10
CA LYS A 320 -3.90 14.42 29.62
C LYS A 320 -4.80 13.55 28.75
N VAL A 321 -4.62 12.24 28.84
CA VAL A 321 -5.51 11.28 28.17
C VAL A 321 -6.96 11.44 28.65
N SER A 322 -7.15 11.84 29.92
CA SER A 322 -8.46 12.16 30.50
C SER A 322 -9.18 13.35 29.86
N ASP A 323 -8.48 14.15 29.05
CA ASP A 323 -9.03 15.34 28.41
C ASP A 323 -9.61 15.03 27.02
N LEU A 324 -9.53 13.77 26.58
CA LEU A 324 -10.28 13.25 25.44
C LEU A 324 -11.75 13.07 25.83
N ILE A 325 -12.66 13.05 24.86
CA ILE A 325 -14.07 12.74 25.12
C ILE A 325 -14.20 11.33 25.71
N PRO A 326 -15.13 11.11 26.68
CA PRO A 326 -15.27 9.80 27.34
C PRO A 326 -15.44 8.62 26.38
N GLU A 327 -16.13 8.83 25.27
CA GLU A 327 -16.41 7.82 24.24
C GLU A 327 -15.12 7.34 23.55
N LEU A 328 -14.16 8.24 23.33
CA LEU A 328 -12.87 7.92 22.69
C LEU A 328 -11.85 7.34 23.70
N GLN A 329 -12.09 7.51 25.00
CA GLN A 329 -11.30 6.85 26.05
C GLN A 329 -11.67 5.38 26.24
N GLY A 330 -12.93 5.02 25.95
CA GLY A 330 -13.45 3.66 25.98
C GLY A 330 -12.82 2.75 24.94
#